data_AF-A0A948CG96-F1
#
_entry.id   AF-A0A948CG96-F1
#
_cell.length_a   1.000
_cell.length_b   1.000
_cell.length_c   1.000
_cell.angle_alpha   90.00
_cell.angle_beta   90.00
_cell.angle_gamma   90.00
#
_symmetry.space_group_name_H-M   'P 1'
#
loop_
_entity.id
_entity.type
_entity.pdbx_description
1 polymer ?
#
loop_
_entity_poly.entity_id
_entity_poly.type
_entity_poly.pdbx_seq_one_letter_code
_entity_poly.pdbx_strand_id
1 'polypeptide(L)'
;MSTTDTLATALAALEQVAAEAGVHPTTARREGEALAAAVAEPSKGAFVDWCTETGRSASAEEFFEAASRGRRYRSAPTASMSGLAAVGAATAPSYAAALGDVALAAAALGTPDPRATGNAATAAAAQLGESPVVRPPVPTLGDEVTSSLVQQLSVVQRKLAGLDLAGLTGPPGRPGQAHPVPTEGVDPSGEPRDQAPVATQPPPDGMPEPEEE
;
A
#
# COMPACT_ATOMS: atom_id res chain seq x y z
N MET A 1 25.67 -11.00 -6.95
CA MET A 1 25.63 -9.56 -7.17
C MET A 1 24.76 -9.37 -8.38
N SER A 2 23.56 -8.82 -8.18
CA SER A 2 22.56 -8.70 -9.24
C SER A 2 23.07 -7.72 -10.28
N THR A 3 22.82 -8.00 -11.56
CA THR A 3 23.41 -7.25 -12.67
C THR A 3 22.95 -5.77 -12.73
N THR A 4 21.96 -5.38 -11.92
CA THR A 4 21.32 -4.04 -11.86
C THR A 4 21.86 -3.11 -10.76
N ASP A 5 23.16 -3.17 -10.43
CA ASP A 5 23.73 -2.31 -9.37
C ASP A 5 23.88 -0.82 -9.80
N THR A 6 23.92 -0.52 -11.11
CA THR A 6 24.09 0.84 -11.66
C THR A 6 22.83 1.34 -12.36
N LEU A 7 22.60 2.66 -12.41
CA LEU A 7 21.48 3.24 -13.15
C LEU A 7 21.54 2.91 -14.64
N ALA A 8 22.72 2.94 -15.28
CA ALA A 8 22.90 2.62 -16.68
C ALA A 8 22.41 1.19 -17.00
N THR A 9 22.80 0.21 -16.17
CA THR A 9 22.37 -1.18 -16.35
C THR A 9 20.87 -1.37 -16.09
N ALA A 10 20.30 -0.67 -15.10
CA ALA A 10 18.86 -0.69 -14.85
C ALA A 10 18.07 -0.08 -16.01
N LEU A 11 18.53 1.02 -16.61
CA LEU A 11 17.91 1.62 -17.80
C LEU A 11 18.00 0.70 -19.01
N ALA A 12 19.15 0.05 -19.23
CA ALA A 12 19.31 -0.93 -20.32
C ALA A 12 18.37 -2.15 -20.15
N ALA A 13 18.23 -2.66 -18.92
CA ALA A 13 17.29 -3.73 -18.61
C ALA A 13 15.83 -3.29 -18.84
N LEU A 14 15.47 -2.06 -18.42
CA LEU A 14 14.16 -1.48 -18.69
C LEU A 14 13.87 -1.40 -20.19
N GLU A 15 14.83 -0.95 -21.00
CA GLU A 15 14.69 -0.89 -22.46
C GLU A 15 14.46 -2.28 -23.09
N GLN A 16 15.14 -3.30 -22.59
CA GLN A 16 14.95 -4.69 -23.04
C GLN A 16 13.53 -5.19 -22.72
N VAL A 17 13.09 -5.03 -21.47
CA VAL A 17 11.74 -5.43 -21.05
C VAL A 17 10.67 -4.61 -21.76
N ALA A 18 10.95 -3.33 -22.06
CA ALA A 18 10.06 -2.48 -22.86
C ALA A 18 9.83 -3.08 -24.25
N ALA A 19 10.90 -3.49 -24.93
CA ALA A 19 10.81 -4.09 -26.26
C ALA A 19 9.98 -5.38 -26.23
N GLU A 20 10.17 -6.24 -25.22
CA GLU A 20 9.37 -7.45 -25.01
C GLU A 20 7.89 -7.14 -24.72
N ALA A 21 7.62 -6.02 -24.03
CA ALA A 21 6.27 -5.56 -23.71
C ALA A 21 5.60 -4.76 -24.84
N GLY A 22 6.27 -4.54 -25.98
CA GLY A 22 5.77 -3.72 -27.08
C GLY A 22 5.78 -2.21 -26.81
N VAL A 23 6.47 -1.76 -25.76
CA VAL A 23 6.74 -0.34 -25.47
C VAL A 23 8.02 0.07 -26.22
N HIS A 24 7.99 1.22 -26.87
CA HIS A 24 9.17 1.70 -27.60
C HIS A 24 10.34 1.96 -26.62
N PRO A 25 11.55 1.39 -26.84
CA PRO A 25 12.67 1.48 -25.89
C PRO A 25 13.04 2.91 -25.50
N THR A 26 13.07 3.83 -26.48
CA THR A 26 13.37 5.26 -26.19
C THR A 26 12.31 5.93 -25.30
N THR A 27 11.05 5.49 -25.36
CA THR A 27 10.00 6.00 -24.48
C THR A 27 10.25 5.52 -23.05
N ALA A 28 10.52 4.22 -22.89
CA ALA A 28 10.85 3.62 -21.59
C ALA A 28 12.10 4.25 -20.98
N ARG A 29 13.16 4.47 -21.78
CA ARG A 29 14.36 5.22 -21.39
C ARG A 29 14.01 6.59 -20.82
N ARG A 30 13.23 7.40 -21.55
CA ARG A 30 12.87 8.77 -21.11
C ARG A 30 12.06 8.78 -19.83
N GLU A 31 11.17 7.81 -19.66
CA GLU A 31 10.40 7.64 -18.42
C GLU A 31 11.30 7.22 -17.25
N GLY A 32 12.20 6.25 -17.47
CA GLY A 32 13.18 5.81 -16.48
C GLY A 32 14.16 6.90 -16.07
N GLU A 33 14.68 7.68 -17.02
CA GLU A 33 15.56 8.83 -16.75
C GLU A 33 14.86 9.90 -15.91
N ALA A 34 13.61 10.22 -16.22
CA ALA A 34 12.80 11.17 -15.46
C ALA A 34 12.49 10.65 -14.04
N LEU A 35 12.12 9.37 -13.92
CA LEU A 35 11.91 8.71 -12.64
C LEU A 35 13.18 8.76 -11.77
N ALA A 36 14.32 8.37 -12.33
CA ALA A 36 15.59 8.36 -11.64
C ALA A 36 15.98 9.76 -11.14
N ALA A 37 15.85 10.78 -11.99
CA ALA A 37 16.13 12.16 -11.60
C ALA A 37 15.21 12.64 -10.46
N ALA A 38 13.92 12.31 -10.51
CA ALA A 38 12.96 12.69 -9.46
C ALA A 38 13.19 11.99 -8.12
N VAL A 39 13.68 10.74 -8.14
CA VAL A 39 14.04 9.98 -6.96
C VAL A 39 15.31 10.55 -6.32
N ALA A 40 16.34 10.79 -7.13
CA ALA A 40 17.66 11.24 -6.70
C ALA A 40 17.76 12.75 -6.45
N GLU A 41 16.74 13.55 -6.81
CA GLU A 41 16.68 15.02 -6.63
C GLU A 41 17.20 15.52 -5.26
N PRO A 42 16.89 14.88 -4.11
CA PRO A 42 17.39 15.34 -2.81
C PRO A 42 18.88 15.11 -2.57
N SER A 43 19.49 14.16 -3.29
CA SER A 43 20.86 13.71 -3.07
C SER A 43 21.87 14.71 -3.63
N LYS A 44 22.81 15.14 -2.80
CA LYS A 44 23.89 16.05 -3.21
C LYS A 44 24.76 15.39 -4.27
N GLY A 45 25.00 16.08 -5.38
CA GLY A 45 25.85 15.59 -6.47
C GLY A 45 25.17 14.62 -7.43
N ALA A 46 23.91 14.22 -7.18
CA ALA A 46 23.23 13.24 -8.02
C ALA A 46 23.10 13.63 -9.49
N PHE A 47 23.07 14.93 -9.81
CA PHE A 47 23.01 15.38 -11.21
C PHE A 47 24.25 14.96 -12.01
N VAL A 48 25.44 14.90 -11.39
CA VAL A 48 26.69 14.51 -12.06
C VAL A 48 26.66 13.02 -12.38
N ASP A 49 26.31 12.21 -11.39
CA ASP A 49 26.22 10.75 -11.55
C ASP A 49 25.11 10.38 -12.53
N TRP A 50 23.94 11.04 -12.43
CA TRP A 50 22.84 10.85 -13.37
C TRP A 50 23.25 11.19 -14.81
N CYS A 51 23.95 12.31 -15.05
CA CYS A 51 24.43 12.64 -16.39
C CYS A 51 25.41 11.57 -16.91
N THR A 52 26.32 11.12 -16.05
CA THR A 52 27.31 10.08 -16.37
C THR A 52 26.63 8.76 -16.75
N GLU A 53 25.73 8.27 -15.90
CA GLU A 53 25.02 7.00 -16.05
C GLU A 53 24.03 7.02 -17.22
N THR A 54 23.48 8.19 -17.58
CA THR A 54 22.58 8.34 -18.73
C THR A 54 23.31 8.64 -20.04
N GLY A 55 24.62 8.90 -19.98
CA GLY A 55 25.44 9.29 -21.14
C GLY A 55 25.16 10.71 -21.65
N ARG A 56 24.62 11.58 -20.79
CA ARG A 56 24.31 12.98 -21.10
C ARG A 56 25.49 13.88 -20.76
N SER A 57 25.55 15.03 -21.43
CA SER A 57 26.47 16.11 -21.04
C SER A 57 26.17 16.56 -19.61
N ALA A 58 27.20 16.84 -18.83
CA ALA A 58 27.05 17.30 -17.45
C ALA A 58 26.25 18.62 -17.40
N SER A 59 24.96 18.53 -17.06
CA SER A 59 24.03 19.64 -17.02
C SER A 59 23.04 19.47 -15.86
N ALA A 60 23.13 20.37 -14.89
CA ALA A 60 22.15 20.41 -13.80
C ALA A 60 20.74 20.78 -14.32
N GLU A 61 20.66 21.61 -15.36
CA GLU A 61 19.38 21.99 -15.98
C GLU A 61 18.65 20.78 -16.55
N GLU A 62 19.34 19.93 -17.35
CA GLU A 62 18.73 18.71 -17.91
C GLU A 62 18.26 17.76 -16.80
N PHE A 63 19.05 17.62 -15.73
CA PHE A 63 18.69 16.81 -14.58
C PHE A 63 17.42 17.32 -13.89
N PHE A 64 17.34 18.62 -13.58
CA PHE A 64 16.18 19.18 -12.89
C PHE A 64 14.94 19.25 -13.78
N GLU A 65 15.09 19.40 -15.09
CA GLU A 65 14.00 19.25 -16.06
C GLU A 65 13.47 17.81 -16.06
N ALA A 66 14.37 16.82 -16.09
CA ALA A 66 14.00 15.40 -15.99
C ALA A 66 13.31 15.09 -14.67
N ALA A 67 13.84 15.59 -13.55
CA ALA A 67 13.23 15.43 -12.23
C ALA A 67 11.82 16.04 -12.18
N SER A 68 11.64 17.23 -12.77
CA SER A 68 10.33 17.89 -12.85
C SER A 68 9.31 17.06 -13.62
N ARG A 69 9.69 16.48 -14.77
CA ARG A 69 8.85 15.54 -15.54
C ARG A 69 8.53 14.27 -14.75
N GLY A 70 9.46 13.81 -13.92
CA GLY A 70 9.36 12.57 -13.13
C GLY A 70 8.66 12.69 -11.78
N ARG A 71 8.36 13.90 -11.27
CA ARG A 71 7.79 14.11 -9.93
C ARG A 71 6.57 13.24 -9.63
N ARG A 72 5.68 13.07 -10.62
CA ARG A 72 4.47 12.23 -10.49
C ARG A 72 4.78 10.73 -10.37
N TYR A 73 5.89 10.26 -10.96
CA TYR A 73 6.24 8.83 -10.98
C TYR A 73 6.68 8.30 -9.60
N ARG A 74 6.94 9.20 -8.65
CA ARG A 74 7.19 8.82 -7.25
C ARG A 74 5.96 8.24 -6.55
N SER A 75 4.76 8.52 -7.03
CA SER A 75 3.51 8.10 -6.40
C SER A 75 2.45 7.60 -7.38
N ALA A 76 2.79 7.47 -8.66
CA ALA A 76 1.91 6.97 -9.71
C ALA A 76 2.72 6.18 -10.75
N PRO A 77 2.09 5.22 -11.47
CA PRO A 77 2.76 4.52 -12.55
C PRO A 77 3.22 5.48 -13.67
N THR A 78 4.24 5.07 -14.41
CA THR A 78 4.61 5.73 -15.69
C THR A 78 3.49 5.60 -16.71
N ALA A 79 3.48 6.43 -17.76
CA ALA A 79 2.42 6.38 -18.75
C ALA A 79 2.41 5.02 -19.48
N SER A 80 3.59 4.50 -19.82
CA SER A 80 3.72 3.16 -20.41
C SER A 80 3.23 2.07 -19.45
N MET A 81 3.58 2.14 -18.16
CA MET A 81 3.13 1.17 -17.17
C MET A 81 1.61 1.22 -16.97
N SER A 82 1.01 2.42 -16.90
CA SER A 82 -0.45 2.58 -16.87
C SER A 82 -1.11 1.95 -18.10
N GLY A 83 -0.53 2.14 -19.29
CA GLY A 83 -1.03 1.52 -20.52
C GLY A 83 -0.99 0.00 -20.48
N LEU A 84 0.14 -0.59 -20.05
CA LEU A 84 0.30 -2.04 -19.90
C LEU A 84 -0.67 -2.63 -18.88
N ALA A 85 -0.86 -1.95 -17.74
CA ALA A 85 -1.80 -2.36 -16.71
C ALA A 85 -3.26 -2.31 -17.21
N ALA A 86 -3.63 -1.27 -17.95
CA ALA A 86 -4.99 -1.10 -18.48
C ALA A 86 -5.41 -2.21 -19.44
N VAL A 87 -4.47 -2.77 -20.21
CA VAL A 87 -4.73 -3.89 -21.14
C VAL A 87 -4.46 -5.27 -20.52
N GLY A 88 -4.05 -5.33 -19.26
CA GLY A 88 -3.72 -6.58 -18.58
C GLY A 88 -2.55 -7.34 -19.23
N ALA A 89 -1.54 -6.62 -19.73
CA ALA A 89 -0.41 -7.23 -20.42
C ALA A 89 0.35 -8.21 -19.49
N ALA A 90 0.63 -9.42 -19.99
CA ALA A 90 1.38 -10.44 -19.24
C ALA A 90 2.80 -9.99 -18.87
N THR A 91 3.37 -9.04 -19.62
CA THR A 91 4.68 -8.43 -19.38
C THR A 91 4.67 -7.28 -18.38
N ALA A 92 3.49 -6.81 -17.94
CA ALA A 92 3.36 -5.67 -17.03
C ALA A 92 4.12 -5.86 -15.69
N PRO A 93 4.09 -7.04 -15.03
CA PRO A 93 4.86 -7.25 -13.81
C PRO A 93 6.38 -7.12 -14.01
N SER A 94 6.91 -7.64 -15.12
CA SER A 94 8.34 -7.53 -15.44
C SER A 94 8.73 -6.07 -15.74
N TYR A 95 7.88 -5.33 -16.46
CA TYR A 95 8.12 -3.91 -16.73
C TYR A 95 8.08 -3.07 -15.44
N ALA A 96 7.13 -3.34 -14.55
CA ALA A 96 7.06 -2.70 -13.24
C ALA A 96 8.29 -2.99 -12.37
N ALA A 97 8.76 -4.23 -12.34
CA ALA A 97 9.97 -4.63 -11.63
C ALA A 97 11.21 -3.88 -12.15
N ALA A 98 11.37 -3.78 -13.48
CA ALA A 98 12.47 -3.04 -14.09
C ALA A 98 12.44 -1.53 -13.74
N LEU A 99 11.26 -0.91 -13.66
CA LEU A 99 11.14 0.46 -13.17
C LEU A 99 11.47 0.59 -11.67
N GLY A 100 11.15 -0.43 -10.87
CA GLY A 100 11.57 -0.53 -9.47
C GLY A 100 13.09 -0.57 -9.32
N ASP A 101 13.77 -1.36 -10.15
CA ASP A 101 15.24 -1.43 -10.19
C ASP A 101 15.85 -0.07 -10.57
N VAL A 102 15.26 0.65 -11.52
CA VAL A 102 15.68 2.03 -11.86
C VAL A 102 15.54 2.97 -10.67
N ALA A 103 14.43 2.88 -9.91
CA ALA A 103 14.23 3.71 -8.73
C ALA A 103 15.25 3.38 -7.62
N LEU A 104 15.55 2.10 -7.39
CA LEU A 104 16.55 1.66 -6.41
C LEU A 104 17.96 2.12 -6.80
N ALA A 105 18.36 1.95 -8.05
CA ALA A 105 19.64 2.43 -8.56
C ALA A 105 19.76 3.95 -8.44
N ALA A 106 18.66 4.68 -8.68
CA ALA A 106 18.64 6.13 -8.54
C ALA A 106 18.85 6.62 -7.09
N ALA A 107 18.38 5.89 -6.09
CA ALA A 107 18.60 6.24 -4.68
C ALA A 107 20.09 6.18 -4.27
N ALA A 108 20.92 5.47 -5.03
CA ALA A 108 22.36 5.36 -4.79
C ALA A 108 23.18 6.48 -5.46
N LEU A 109 22.56 7.35 -6.26
CA LEU A 109 23.26 8.45 -6.93
C LEU A 109 23.62 9.57 -5.97
N GLY A 110 24.80 10.15 -6.17
CA GLY A 110 25.35 11.22 -5.35
C GLY A 110 25.71 10.76 -3.95
N THR A 111 25.62 11.68 -3.01
CA THR A 111 25.76 11.35 -1.58
C THR A 111 24.48 10.67 -1.08
N PRO A 112 24.57 9.52 -0.37
CA PRO A 112 23.41 8.84 0.16
C PRO A 112 22.50 9.76 0.99
N ASP A 113 21.21 9.80 0.62
CA ASP A 113 20.20 10.62 1.28
C ASP A 113 18.97 9.77 1.65
N PRO A 114 18.52 9.80 2.93
CA PRO A 114 17.36 9.00 3.36
C PRO A 114 16.05 9.32 2.61
N ARG A 115 15.87 10.56 2.13
CA ARG A 115 14.69 10.93 1.34
C ARG A 115 14.74 10.30 -0.04
N ALA A 116 15.92 10.19 -0.66
CA ALA A 116 16.07 9.49 -1.93
C ALA A 116 15.71 8.01 -1.80
N THR A 117 16.15 7.35 -0.73
CA THR A 117 15.75 5.96 -0.41
C THR A 117 14.23 5.82 -0.21
N GLY A 118 13.61 6.73 0.54
CA GLY A 118 12.14 6.75 0.73
C GLY A 118 11.37 7.02 -0.57
N ASN A 119 11.88 7.91 -1.42
CA ASN A 119 11.33 8.18 -2.74
C ASN A 119 11.40 6.94 -3.64
N ALA A 120 12.52 6.21 -3.62
CA ALA A 120 12.67 4.99 -4.40
C ALA A 120 11.68 3.91 -3.97
N ALA A 121 11.50 3.71 -2.66
CA ALA A 121 10.53 2.76 -2.13
C ALA A 121 9.09 3.11 -2.56
N THR A 122 8.70 4.38 -2.42
CA THR A 122 7.37 4.85 -2.85
C THR A 122 7.19 4.71 -4.36
N ALA A 123 8.21 5.06 -5.14
CA ALA A 123 8.15 4.96 -6.60
C ALA A 123 8.03 3.51 -7.07
N ALA A 124 8.85 2.60 -6.53
CA ALA A 124 8.80 1.18 -6.85
C ALA A 124 7.43 0.58 -6.52
N ALA A 125 6.87 0.91 -5.35
CA ALA A 125 5.51 0.51 -4.98
C ALA A 125 4.46 1.06 -5.96
N ALA A 126 4.59 2.32 -6.39
CA ALA A 126 3.68 2.93 -7.34
C ALA A 126 3.70 2.23 -8.71
N GLN A 127 4.85 1.68 -9.15
CA GLN A 127 4.92 0.93 -10.41
C GLN A 127 4.32 -0.47 -10.30
N LEU A 128 4.51 -1.14 -9.16
CA LEU A 128 3.94 -2.47 -8.92
C LEU A 128 2.42 -2.43 -8.78
N GLY A 129 1.86 -1.28 -8.39
CA GLY A 129 0.44 -1.08 -8.18
C GLY A 129 -0.11 -1.89 -7.00
N GLU A 130 -1.40 -1.72 -6.71
CA GLU A 130 -2.07 -2.68 -5.84
C GLU A 130 -2.30 -3.97 -6.63
N SER A 131 -1.62 -5.05 -6.21
CA SER A 131 -2.11 -6.39 -6.56
C SER A 131 -3.57 -6.46 -6.12
N PRO A 132 -4.49 -7.02 -6.93
CA PRO A 132 -5.84 -7.23 -6.48
C PRO A 132 -5.78 -8.16 -5.27
N VAL A 133 -5.86 -7.58 -4.08
CA VAL A 133 -6.06 -8.33 -2.85
C VAL A 133 -7.46 -8.88 -3.00
N VAL A 134 -7.55 -10.14 -3.46
CA VAL A 134 -8.72 -10.97 -3.22
C VAL A 134 -8.77 -11.10 -1.71
N ARG A 135 -9.45 -10.15 -1.07
CA ARG A 135 -9.67 -10.17 0.36
C ARG A 135 -10.55 -11.40 0.58
N PRO A 136 -10.07 -12.47 1.22
CA PRO A 136 -10.97 -13.53 1.62
C PRO A 136 -12.07 -12.87 2.46
N PRO A 137 -13.35 -13.26 2.30
CA PRO A 137 -14.41 -12.70 3.12
C PRO A 137 -13.99 -12.88 4.58
N VAL A 138 -13.84 -11.76 5.29
CA VAL A 138 -13.54 -11.77 6.72
C VAL A 138 -14.76 -12.43 7.35
N PRO A 139 -14.62 -13.59 8.04
CA PRO A 139 -15.72 -14.16 8.79
C PRO A 139 -16.20 -13.09 9.75
N THR A 140 -17.44 -12.63 9.58
CA THR A 140 -18.01 -11.74 10.58
C THR A 140 -18.36 -12.59 11.78
N LEU A 141 -18.30 -12.01 12.99
CA LEU A 141 -18.69 -12.71 14.22
C LEU A 141 -20.11 -13.31 14.13
N GLY A 142 -20.96 -12.73 13.28
CA GLY A 142 -22.29 -13.27 12.97
C GLY A 142 -22.27 -14.61 12.22
N ASP A 143 -21.31 -14.84 11.33
CA ASP A 143 -21.21 -16.08 10.53
C ASP A 143 -20.76 -17.27 11.39
N GLU A 144 -19.87 -17.04 12.35
CA GLU A 144 -19.41 -18.04 13.31
C GLU A 144 -20.51 -18.42 14.31
N VAL A 145 -21.24 -17.43 14.83
CA VAL A 145 -22.38 -17.67 15.73
C VAL A 145 -23.49 -18.42 14.99
N THR A 146 -23.79 -18.04 13.75
CA THR A 146 -24.83 -18.68 12.93
C THR A 146 -24.46 -20.13 12.60
N SER A 147 -23.22 -20.39 12.19
CA SER A 147 -22.74 -21.74 11.89
C SER A 147 -22.72 -22.63 13.14
N SER A 148 -22.31 -22.10 14.29
CA SER A 148 -22.41 -22.79 15.58
C SER A 148 -23.86 -23.15 15.93
N LEU A 149 -24.80 -22.22 15.78
CA LEU A 149 -26.23 -22.44 16.02
C LEU A 149 -26.80 -23.53 15.10
N VAL A 150 -26.50 -23.48 13.79
CA VAL A 150 -26.94 -24.49 12.81
C VAL A 150 -26.37 -25.88 13.15
N GLN A 151 -25.12 -25.94 13.57
CA GLN A 151 -24.47 -27.19 13.96
C GLN A 151 -25.08 -27.76 15.24
N GLN A 152 -25.38 -26.91 16.24
CA GLN A 152 -26.07 -27.32 17.46
C GLN A 152 -27.49 -27.84 17.18
N LEU A 153 -28.26 -27.14 16.33
CA LEU A 153 -29.60 -27.59 15.91
C LEU A 153 -29.55 -28.96 15.22
N SER A 154 -28.56 -29.19 14.37
CA SER A 154 -28.36 -30.46 13.67
C SER A 154 -28.00 -31.63 14.61
N VAL A 155 -27.31 -31.34 15.71
CA VAL A 155 -27.02 -32.34 16.75
C VAL A 155 -28.28 -32.65 17.56
N VAL A 156 -29.05 -31.62 17.92
CA VAL A 156 -30.31 -31.79 18.65
C VAL A 156 -31.32 -32.59 17.82
N GLN A 157 -31.49 -32.26 16.53
CA GLN A 157 -32.39 -33.00 15.64
C GLN A 157 -32.00 -34.47 15.51
N ARG A 158 -30.71 -34.79 15.39
CA ARG A 158 -30.24 -36.20 15.36
C ARG A 158 -30.48 -36.92 16.68
N LYS A 159 -30.28 -36.25 17.83
CA LYS A 159 -30.58 -36.83 19.14
C LYS A 159 -32.08 -37.08 19.32
N LEU A 160 -32.92 -36.16 18.85
CA LEU A 160 -34.38 -36.28 18.92
C LEU A 160 -34.91 -37.37 17.98
N ALA A 161 -34.35 -37.48 16.77
CA ALA A 161 -34.70 -38.54 15.82
C ALA A 161 -34.26 -39.95 16.30
N GLY A 162 -33.27 -40.02 17.19
CA GLY A 162 -32.84 -41.26 17.84
C GLY A 162 -33.62 -41.62 19.10
N LEU A 163 -34.53 -40.76 19.57
CA LEU A 163 -35.42 -41.04 20.71
C LEU A 163 -36.76 -41.56 20.16
N ASP A 164 -37.02 -42.85 20.36
CA ASP A 164 -38.31 -43.47 20.09
C ASP A 164 -39.35 -42.94 21.10
N LEU A 165 -40.12 -41.93 20.67
CA LEU A 165 -41.14 -41.25 21.46
C LEU A 165 -42.48 -42.00 21.47
N ALA A 166 -42.48 -43.33 21.35
CA ALA A 166 -43.66 -44.18 21.50
C ALA A 166 -43.99 -44.53 22.98
N GLY A 167 -43.13 -44.14 23.94
CA GLY A 167 -43.22 -44.60 25.33
C GLY A 167 -43.75 -43.62 26.39
N LEU A 168 -44.03 -42.34 26.07
CA LEU A 168 -44.32 -41.32 27.10
C LEU A 168 -45.64 -40.57 26.85
N THR A 169 -46.76 -41.30 26.80
CA THR A 169 -48.09 -40.71 27.04
C THR A 169 -48.66 -41.25 28.36
N GLY A 170 -48.47 -40.50 29.44
CA GLY A 170 -49.14 -40.68 30.73
C GLY A 170 -49.82 -39.36 31.17
N PRO A 171 -50.91 -39.40 31.95
CA PRO A 171 -51.96 -38.37 31.98
C PRO A 171 -51.63 -37.14 32.88
N PRO A 172 -52.46 -36.07 32.83
CA PRO A 172 -52.07 -34.75 33.31
C PRO A 172 -52.21 -34.58 34.82
N GLY A 173 -51.14 -34.11 35.47
CA GLY A 173 -51.11 -33.66 36.86
C GLY A 173 -50.85 -32.14 36.93
N ARG A 174 -51.69 -31.44 37.70
CA ARG A 174 -51.83 -29.97 37.80
C ARG A 174 -50.94 -29.37 38.93
N PRO A 175 -50.98 -28.05 39.20
CA PRO A 175 -49.81 -27.16 39.21
C PRO A 175 -49.30 -26.81 40.62
N GLY A 176 -48.10 -26.23 40.66
CA GLY A 176 -47.64 -25.43 41.80
C GLY A 176 -46.22 -25.76 42.24
N GLN A 177 -45.29 -24.83 42.02
CA GLN A 177 -44.73 -24.00 43.08
C GLN A 177 -43.61 -23.12 42.51
N ALA A 178 -43.68 -21.85 42.85
CA ALA A 178 -42.71 -20.81 42.55
C ALA A 178 -41.53 -20.84 43.55
N HIS A 179 -40.52 -20.01 43.24
CA HIS A 179 -39.50 -19.36 44.09
C HIS A 179 -38.04 -19.63 43.59
N PRO A 180 -37.08 -18.72 43.84
CA PRO A 180 -36.84 -17.56 42.96
C PRO A 180 -35.34 -17.24 42.71
N VAL A 181 -35.08 -16.17 41.92
CA VAL A 181 -33.90 -15.25 41.87
C VAL A 181 -32.50 -15.81 41.50
N PRO A 182 -31.51 -15.00 41.04
CA PRO A 182 -31.47 -13.52 40.96
C PRO A 182 -31.07 -12.92 39.60
N THR A 183 -31.66 -11.77 39.31
CA THR A 183 -31.20 -10.74 38.37
C THR A 183 -30.02 -9.97 38.98
N GLU A 184 -28.84 -10.08 38.37
CA GLU A 184 -27.79 -9.08 38.51
C GLU A 184 -27.86 -8.12 37.31
N GLY A 185 -28.27 -6.88 37.62
CA GLY A 185 -28.19 -5.76 36.71
C GLY A 185 -26.75 -5.37 36.50
N VAL A 186 -26.36 -5.24 35.23
CA VAL A 186 -25.12 -4.58 34.84
C VAL A 186 -25.49 -3.17 34.42
N ASP A 187 -25.05 -2.21 35.22
CA ASP A 187 -25.01 -0.79 34.91
C ASP A 187 -24.32 -0.52 33.57
N PRO A 188 -24.94 0.22 32.64
CA PRO A 188 -24.22 0.85 31.55
C PRO A 188 -23.92 2.32 31.91
N SER A 189 -22.97 2.54 32.82
CA SER A 189 -22.36 3.85 33.02
C SER A 189 -20.94 3.83 32.48
N GLY A 190 -20.81 4.09 31.18
CA GLY A 190 -19.56 4.33 30.49
C GLY A 190 -19.73 5.52 29.55
N GLU A 191 -19.59 6.72 30.11
CA GLU A 191 -19.59 7.97 29.37
C GLU A 191 -18.52 7.96 28.26
N PRO A 192 -18.85 8.35 27.02
CA PRO A 192 -17.85 8.63 26.00
C PRO A 192 -17.10 9.91 26.39
N ARG A 193 -15.80 9.78 26.65
CA ARG A 193 -14.91 10.94 26.75
C ARG A 193 -14.84 11.61 25.38
N ASP A 194 -15.57 12.70 25.27
CA ASP A 194 -15.54 13.68 24.19
C ASP A 194 -14.12 14.27 24.11
N GLN A 195 -13.38 13.87 23.07
CA GLN A 195 -12.05 14.41 22.79
C GLN A 195 -12.23 15.77 22.11
N ALA A 196 -12.04 16.85 22.88
CA ALA A 196 -11.99 18.19 22.36
C ALA A 196 -10.84 18.35 21.34
N PRO A 197 -11.06 19.03 20.20
CA PRO A 197 -10.02 19.27 19.20
C PRO A 197 -8.98 20.27 19.74
N VAL A 198 -7.71 19.88 19.68
CA VAL A 198 -6.56 20.77 19.93
C VAL A 198 -6.55 21.85 18.86
N ALA A 199 -6.94 23.06 19.25
CA ALA A 199 -6.77 24.26 18.45
C ALA A 199 -5.26 24.54 18.27
N THR A 200 -4.82 24.59 17.02
CA THR A 200 -3.48 25.00 16.63
C THR A 200 -3.38 26.52 16.81
N GLN A 201 -2.53 26.97 17.73
CA GLN A 201 -2.26 28.39 17.95
C GLN A 201 -1.40 28.93 16.79
N PRO A 202 -1.76 30.07 16.16
CA PRO A 202 -0.92 30.72 15.15
C PRO A 202 0.37 31.29 15.76
N PRO A 203 1.47 31.40 14.98
CA PRO A 203 2.75 31.92 15.45
C PRO A 203 2.68 33.42 15.80
N PRO A 204 3.45 33.92 16.78
CA PRO A 204 3.54 35.33 17.07
C PRO A 204 4.35 36.09 16.00
N ASP A 205 3.74 37.14 15.46
CA ASP A 205 4.42 38.21 14.70
C ASP A 205 5.34 39.01 15.62
N GLY A 206 6.54 39.36 15.11
CA GLY A 206 7.33 40.48 15.63
C GLY A 206 8.78 40.17 15.97
N MET A 207 9.67 40.24 14.97
CA MET A 207 11.08 40.59 15.16
C MET A 207 11.32 41.92 14.41
N PRO A 208 11.56 43.05 15.09
CA PRO A 208 12.10 44.23 14.43
C PRO A 208 13.57 44.02 14.05
N GLU A 209 13.94 44.58 12.90
CA GLU A 209 15.26 44.55 12.25
C GLU A 209 16.40 45.06 13.16
N PRO A 210 17.65 44.60 12.97
CA PRO A 210 18.79 45.12 13.69
C PRO A 210 19.15 46.53 13.20
N GLU A 211 19.21 47.48 14.14
CA GLU A 211 19.77 48.82 13.93
C GLU A 211 21.28 48.72 13.65
N GLU A 212 21.73 49.47 12.64
CA GLU A 212 23.13 49.70 12.29
C GLU A 212 23.80 50.60 13.34
N GLU A 213 24.91 50.15 13.94
CA GLU A 213 26.00 51.02 14.42
C GLU A 213 27.36 50.28 14.45
#